data_AF-A0A6M4A994-F1
#
_entry.id   AF-A0A6M4A994-F1
#
_cell.length_a   1.000
_cell.length_b   1.000
_cell.length_c   1.000
_cell.angle_alpha   90.00
_cell.angle_beta   90.00
_cell.angle_gamma   90.00
#
_symmetry.space_group_name_H-M   'P 1'
#
loop_
_entity.id
_entity.type
_entity.pdbx_description
1 polymer ?
#
loop_
_entity_poly.entity_id
_entity_poly.type
_entity_poly.pdbx_seq_one_letter_code
_entity_poly.pdbx_strand_id
1 'polypeptide(L)'
;MPQVLASSAKTLLLTSLKRVQQALGWRARSVYEYGLHSLTRWHRKQLKNTIFIGITGSAGKTTTKDLIAGILSAHFSDGNQTKGTLNTSEYTPLTILGTSRRDAFCVVEISGHRPREMDLPLSLVQPTVGVVTNIGFDHISAFKTREAIALEKSKLIRALGPQGIAVLNADLSFVRGGW
;
A
#
# COMPACT_ATOMS: atom_id res chain seq x y z
N MET A 1 45.02 -17.70 29.73
CA MET A 1 44.13 -18.56 28.91
C MET A 1 42.68 -18.68 29.42
N PRO A 2 42.34 -18.65 30.73
CA PRO A 2 40.95 -18.78 31.20
C PRO A 2 40.00 -17.63 30.81
N GLN A 3 40.49 -16.39 30.82
CA GLN A 3 39.68 -15.20 30.54
C GLN A 3 39.19 -15.10 29.09
N VAL A 4 39.92 -15.67 28.12
CA VAL A 4 39.58 -15.66 26.69
C VAL A 4 38.47 -16.68 26.36
N LEU A 5 38.43 -17.82 27.07
CA LEU A 5 37.37 -18.82 26.90
C LEU A 5 36.04 -18.34 27.50
N ALA A 6 36.09 -17.67 28.66
CA ALA A 6 34.89 -17.11 29.29
C ALA A 6 34.25 -15.96 28.49
N SER A 7 35.05 -15.10 27.84
CA SER A 7 34.55 -14.03 26.97
C SER A 7 33.92 -14.56 25.68
N SER A 8 34.47 -15.64 25.13
CA SER A 8 33.93 -16.33 23.95
C SER A 8 32.58 -17.02 24.23
N ALA A 9 32.47 -17.73 25.37
CA ALA A 9 31.21 -18.35 25.79
C ALA A 9 30.09 -17.32 26.05
N LYS A 10 30.41 -16.18 26.68
CA LYS A 10 29.47 -15.07 26.89
C LYS A 10 29.01 -14.45 25.56
N THR A 11 29.92 -14.29 24.61
CA THR A 11 29.61 -13.75 23.27
C THR A 11 28.69 -14.69 22.49
N LEU A 12 28.94 -16.00 22.55
CA LEU A 12 28.08 -17.02 21.94
C LEU A 12 26.68 -17.03 22.56
N LEU A 13 26.58 -16.96 23.90
CA LEU A 13 25.30 -16.90 24.59
C LEU A 13 24.50 -15.65 24.22
N LEU A 14 25.12 -14.47 24.20
CA LEU A 14 24.48 -13.21 23.80
C LEU A 14 24.02 -13.24 22.34
N THR A 15 24.81 -13.83 21.45
CA THR A 15 24.45 -13.97 20.03
C THR A 15 23.26 -14.90 19.86
N SER A 16 23.24 -16.03 20.57
CA SER A 16 22.12 -16.97 20.58
C SER A 16 20.84 -16.34 21.15
N LEU A 17 20.93 -15.59 22.25
CA LEU A 17 19.80 -14.86 22.82
C LEU A 17 19.24 -13.80 21.86
N LYS A 18 20.11 -13.02 21.20
CA LYS A 18 19.68 -12.06 20.17
C LYS A 18 18.95 -12.75 19.01
N ARG A 19 19.43 -13.92 18.57
CA ARG A 19 18.76 -14.71 17.51
C ARG A 19 17.38 -15.19 17.95
N VAL A 20 17.25 -15.70 19.18
CA VAL A 20 15.95 -16.13 19.73
C VAL A 20 15.00 -14.94 19.85
N GLN A 21 15.47 -13.80 20.36
CA GLN A 21 14.66 -12.58 20.47
C GLN A 21 14.19 -12.08 19.09
N GLN A 22 15.07 -12.07 18.10
CA GLN A 22 14.71 -11.71 16.72
C GLN A 22 13.70 -12.70 16.13
N ALA A 23 13.88 -14.01 16.34
CA ALA A 23 12.97 -15.03 15.85
C ALA A 23 11.57 -14.92 16.49
N LEU A 24 11.50 -14.65 17.79
CA LEU A 24 10.24 -14.40 18.50
C LEU A 24 9.57 -13.12 18.00
N GLY A 25 10.33 -12.04 17.85
CA GLY A 25 9.82 -10.78 17.30
C GLY A 25 9.27 -10.95 15.88
N TRP A 26 10.00 -11.67 15.02
CA TRP A 26 9.54 -11.97 13.66
C TRP A 26 8.27 -12.82 13.66
N ARG A 27 8.18 -13.86 14.50
CA ARG A 27 6.96 -14.68 14.61
C ARG A 27 5.77 -13.87 15.10
N ALA A 28 5.94 -13.06 16.14
CA ALA A 28 4.86 -12.22 16.67
C ALA A 28 4.36 -11.24 15.61
N ARG A 29 5.28 -10.60 14.88
CA ARG A 29 4.95 -9.69 13.77
C ARG A 29 4.21 -10.42 12.65
N SER A 30 4.68 -11.60 12.24
CA SER A 30 4.03 -12.38 11.17
C SER A 30 2.61 -12.80 11.53
N VAL A 31 2.36 -13.21 12.78
CA VAL A 31 1.00 -13.55 13.26
C VAL A 31 0.11 -12.30 13.28
N TYR A 32 0.64 -11.17 13.75
CA TYR A 32 -0.09 -9.90 13.76
C TYR A 32 -0.46 -9.44 12.34
N GLU A 33 0.51 -9.41 11.41
CA GLU A 33 0.29 -8.99 10.03
C GLU A 33 -0.69 -9.93 9.31
N TYR A 34 -0.55 -11.24 9.49
CA TYR A 34 -1.48 -12.21 8.91
C TYR A 34 -2.91 -12.01 9.42
N GLY A 35 -3.08 -11.82 10.74
CA GLY A 35 -4.38 -11.54 11.35
C GLY A 35 -4.98 -10.23 10.85
N LEU A 36 -4.19 -9.15 10.81
CA LEU A 36 -4.61 -7.84 10.33
C LEU A 36 -5.05 -7.89 8.86
N HIS A 37 -4.28 -8.54 8.00
CA HIS A 37 -4.62 -8.69 6.58
C HIS A 37 -5.87 -9.54 6.39
N SER A 38 -6.02 -10.62 7.16
CA SER A 38 -7.21 -11.48 7.11
C SER A 38 -8.47 -10.73 7.52
N LEU A 39 -8.41 -9.97 8.62
CA LEU A 39 -9.50 -9.12 9.08
C LEU A 39 -9.83 -8.02 8.05
N THR A 40 -8.80 -7.41 7.46
CA THR A 40 -8.96 -6.39 6.41
C THR A 40 -9.69 -6.96 5.19
N ARG A 41 -9.29 -8.13 4.70
CA ARG A 41 -9.97 -8.81 3.58
C ARG A 41 -11.43 -9.11 3.91
N TRP A 42 -11.69 -9.60 5.12
CA TRP A 42 -13.05 -9.87 5.57
C TRP A 42 -13.89 -8.59 5.61
N HIS A 43 -13.36 -7.51 6.19
CA HIS A 43 -14.06 -6.22 6.30
C HIS A 43 -14.32 -5.59 4.93
N ARG A 44 -13.32 -5.59 4.04
CA ARG A 44 -13.44 -5.08 2.67
C ARG A 44 -14.60 -5.71 1.91
N LYS A 45 -14.83 -7.03 2.08
CA LYS A 45 -15.94 -7.76 1.47
C LYS A 45 -17.32 -7.33 1.97
N GLN A 46 -17.40 -6.72 3.14
CA GLN A 46 -18.65 -6.18 3.71
C GLN A 46 -19.00 -4.79 3.16
N LEU A 47 -18.02 -4.08 2.59
CA LEU A 47 -18.16 -2.72 2.04
C LEU A 47 -18.59 -2.77 0.57
N LYS A 48 -19.71 -3.46 0.29
CA LYS A 48 -20.19 -3.70 -1.09
C LYS A 48 -20.74 -2.45 -1.78
N ASN A 49 -21.24 -1.48 -0.99
CA ASN A 49 -21.84 -0.25 -1.50
C ASN A 49 -20.84 0.92 -1.53
N THR A 50 -19.60 0.69 -1.07
CA THR A 50 -18.56 1.72 -1.04
C THR A 50 -17.72 1.65 -2.30
N ILE A 51 -17.55 2.79 -2.98
CA ILE A 51 -16.64 2.92 -4.12
C ILE A 51 -15.21 3.10 -3.62
N PHE A 52 -14.32 2.19 -3.99
CA PHE A 52 -12.90 2.29 -3.63
C PHE A 52 -12.09 2.91 -4.76
N ILE A 53 -11.48 4.05 -4.49
CA ILE A 53 -10.71 4.84 -5.45
C ILE A 53 -9.23 4.73 -5.06
N GLY A 54 -8.45 3.98 -5.83
CA GLY A 54 -7.00 3.88 -5.64
C GLY A 54 -6.26 4.99 -6.39
N ILE A 55 -5.26 5.61 -5.77
CA ILE A 55 -4.45 6.67 -6.38
C ILE A 55 -2.98 6.32 -6.23
N THR A 56 -2.25 6.33 -7.35
CA THR A 56 -0.79 6.20 -7.37
C THR A 56 -0.15 7.20 -8.32
N GLY A 57 1.18 7.27 -8.27
CA GLY A 57 2.00 8.16 -9.09
C GLY A 57 3.33 8.48 -8.42
N SER A 58 4.22 9.14 -9.14
CA SER A 58 5.49 9.60 -8.55
C SER A 58 5.25 10.84 -7.68
N ALA A 59 4.45 11.79 -8.17
CA ALA A 59 4.06 13.01 -7.46
C ALA A 59 2.55 13.30 -7.55
N GLY A 60 2.04 14.16 -6.67
CA GLY A 60 0.64 14.63 -6.72
C GLY A 60 -0.40 13.69 -6.09
N LYS A 61 0.00 12.51 -5.61
CA LYS A 61 -0.88 11.51 -4.99
C LYS A 61 -1.76 12.09 -3.86
N THR A 62 -1.13 12.69 -2.85
CA THR A 62 -1.83 13.24 -1.68
C THR A 62 -2.76 14.38 -2.04
N THR A 63 -2.30 15.31 -2.88
CA THR A 63 -3.14 16.41 -3.38
C THR A 63 -4.37 15.88 -4.14
N THR A 64 -4.18 14.95 -5.07
CA THR A 64 -5.28 14.34 -5.82
C THR A 64 -6.25 13.59 -4.90
N LYS A 65 -5.73 12.85 -3.91
CA LYS A 65 -6.54 12.15 -2.91
C LYS A 65 -7.41 13.12 -2.11
N ASP A 66 -6.82 14.18 -1.55
CA ASP A 66 -7.54 15.16 -0.74
C ASP A 66 -8.57 15.94 -1.57
N LEU A 67 -8.25 16.29 -2.82
CA LEU A 67 -9.21 16.96 -3.72
C LEU A 67 -10.39 16.06 -4.08
N ILE A 68 -10.14 14.79 -4.42
CA ILE A 68 -11.22 13.83 -4.72
C ILE A 68 -12.11 13.64 -3.49
N ALA A 69 -11.53 13.42 -2.32
CA ALA A 69 -12.31 13.27 -1.09
C ALA A 69 -13.11 14.53 -0.76
N GLY A 70 -12.51 15.72 -0.90
CA GLY A 70 -13.19 16.99 -0.67
C GLY A 70 -14.39 17.21 -1.60
N ILE A 71 -14.23 16.93 -2.89
CA ILE A 71 -15.34 17.02 -3.87
C ILE A 71 -16.44 16.00 -3.53
N LEU A 72 -16.08 14.74 -3.29
CA LEU A 72 -17.07 13.70 -3.00
C LEU A 72 -17.80 13.95 -1.67
N SER A 73 -17.11 14.43 -0.63
CA SER A 73 -17.75 14.83 0.63
C SER A 73 -18.73 15.98 0.48
N ALA A 74 -18.65 16.79 -0.59
CA ALA A 74 -19.67 17.81 -0.87
C ALA A 74 -20.95 17.24 -1.48
N HIS A 75 -20.91 16.03 -2.04
CA HIS A 75 -22.03 15.40 -2.75
C HIS A 75 -22.59 14.14 -2.04
N PHE A 76 -21.80 13.53 -1.15
CA PHE A 76 -22.17 12.33 -0.40
C PHE A 76 -22.10 12.60 1.10
N SER A 77 -22.98 11.97 1.87
CA SER A 77 -23.09 12.19 3.31
C SER A 77 -21.89 11.67 4.10
N ASP A 78 -21.31 10.53 3.69
CA ASP A 78 -20.23 9.86 4.41
C ASP A 78 -19.17 9.33 3.43
N GLY A 79 -17.90 9.41 3.84
CA GLY A 79 -16.76 8.94 3.07
C GLY A 79 -15.48 8.87 3.91
N ASN A 80 -14.53 8.05 3.47
CA ASN A 80 -13.24 7.90 4.13
C ASN A 80 -12.07 8.09 3.15
N GLN A 81 -10.88 8.32 3.69
CA GLN A 81 -9.66 8.39 2.89
C GLN A 81 -8.41 8.05 3.71
N THR A 82 -7.32 7.74 3.00
CA THR A 82 -5.98 7.65 3.62
C THR A 82 -5.66 8.94 4.39
N LYS A 83 -5.33 8.80 5.68
CA LYS A 83 -4.97 9.93 6.53
C LYS A 83 -3.53 10.35 6.27
N GLY A 84 -3.32 11.65 6.01
CA GLY A 84 -2.00 12.19 5.65
C GLY A 84 -1.38 11.44 4.47
N THR A 85 -0.13 11.00 4.64
CA THR A 85 0.67 10.26 3.65
C THR A 85 0.89 8.79 4.06
N LEU A 86 -0.01 8.22 4.86
CA LEU A 86 0.08 6.84 5.35
C LEU A 86 -0.33 5.83 4.26
N ASN A 87 0.45 5.80 3.17
CA ASN A 87 0.14 5.16 1.88
C ASN A 87 0.89 3.84 1.62
N THR A 88 1.58 3.31 2.63
CA THR A 88 2.35 2.06 2.55
C THR A 88 1.51 0.84 2.94
N SER A 89 2.05 -0.37 2.72
CA SER A 89 1.41 -1.64 3.04
C SER A 89 0.97 -1.78 4.49
N GLU A 90 1.69 -1.18 5.42
CA GLU A 90 1.41 -1.23 6.85
C GLU A 90 0.14 -0.44 7.22
N TYR A 91 -0.13 0.66 6.51
CA TYR A 91 -1.22 1.59 6.85
C TYR A 91 -2.47 1.42 5.98
N THR A 92 -2.33 0.81 4.80
CA THR A 92 -3.47 0.51 3.93
C THR A 92 -4.58 -0.28 4.65
N PRO A 93 -4.27 -1.33 5.46
CA PRO A 93 -5.25 -2.00 6.30
C PRO A 93 -6.06 -1.06 7.19
N LEU A 94 -5.41 -0.07 7.82
CA LEU A 94 -6.08 0.84 8.76
C LEU A 94 -7.07 1.76 8.04
N THR A 95 -6.76 2.19 6.81
CA THR A 95 -7.70 2.98 5.99
C THR A 95 -8.95 2.15 5.66
N ILE A 96 -8.76 0.89 5.24
CA ILE A 96 -9.87 0.00 4.91
C ILE A 96 -10.71 -0.32 6.15
N LEU A 97 -10.08 -0.69 7.27
CA LEU A 97 -10.76 -1.02 8.53
C LEU A 97 -11.48 0.18 9.15
N GLY A 98 -10.98 1.40 8.93
CA GLY A 98 -11.63 2.64 9.34
C GLY A 98 -12.81 3.04 8.45
N THR A 99 -13.04 2.36 7.33
CA THR A 99 -14.16 2.64 6.42
C THR A 99 -15.44 1.99 6.94
N SER A 100 -16.49 2.78 7.10
CA SER A 100 -17.81 2.36 7.55
C SER A 100 -18.65 1.82 6.40
N ARG A 101 -19.65 0.98 6.70
CA ARG A 101 -20.65 0.52 5.71
C ARG A 101 -21.54 1.64 5.17
N ARG A 102 -21.57 2.80 5.85
CA ARG A 102 -22.30 3.99 5.40
C ARG A 102 -21.49 4.85 4.43
N ASP A 103 -20.16 4.68 4.41
CA ASP A 103 -19.29 5.47 3.54
C ASP A 103 -19.60 5.13 2.08
N ALA A 104 -19.99 6.16 1.32
CA ALA A 104 -20.26 6.02 -0.11
C ALA A 104 -18.97 5.79 -0.90
N PHE A 105 -17.84 6.31 -0.40
CA PHE A 105 -16.54 6.20 -1.05
C PHE A 105 -15.40 6.03 -0.05
N CYS A 106 -14.30 5.45 -0.52
CA CYS A 106 -13.03 5.39 0.18
C CYS A 106 -11.88 5.71 -0.79
N VAL A 107 -11.18 6.82 -0.57
CA VAL A 107 -10.04 7.25 -1.39
C VAL A 107 -8.74 6.75 -0.77
N VAL A 108 -8.07 5.81 -1.43
CA VAL A 108 -6.86 5.15 -0.93
C VAL A 108 -5.64 5.59 -1.73
N GLU A 109 -4.72 6.28 -1.06
CA GLU A 109 -3.41 6.57 -1.61
C GLU A 109 -2.51 5.34 -1.51
N ILE A 110 -1.94 4.90 -2.63
CA ILE A 110 -1.12 3.69 -2.73
C ILE A 110 0.24 4.04 -3.33
N SER A 111 1.30 3.81 -2.57
CA SER A 111 2.68 4.03 -2.99
C SER A 111 3.52 2.76 -2.79
N GLY A 112 4.47 2.54 -3.69
CA GLY A 112 5.51 1.52 -3.56
C GLY A 112 6.87 2.16 -3.82
N HIS A 113 7.84 1.90 -2.94
CA HIS A 113 9.20 2.41 -3.04
C HIS A 113 10.15 1.39 -3.68
N ARG A 114 9.72 0.13 -3.80
CA ARG A 114 10.43 -0.97 -4.46
C ARG A 114 9.47 -1.86 -5.24
N PRO A 115 9.99 -2.69 -6.17
CA PRO A 115 9.15 -3.66 -6.87
C PRO A 115 8.36 -4.55 -5.90
N ARG A 116 7.09 -4.80 -6.23
CA ARG A 116 6.12 -5.64 -5.49
C ARG A 116 5.55 -5.03 -4.20
N GLU A 117 5.97 -3.85 -3.77
CA GLU A 117 5.41 -3.23 -2.56
C GLU A 117 3.94 -2.82 -2.74
N MET A 118 3.44 -2.63 -3.98
CA MET A 118 2.02 -2.36 -4.21
C MET A 118 1.13 -3.62 -4.22
N ASP A 119 1.70 -4.83 -4.33
CA ASP A 119 0.93 -6.07 -4.54
C ASP A 119 -0.04 -6.34 -3.37
N LEU A 120 0.47 -6.24 -2.14
CA LEU A 120 -0.34 -6.45 -0.94
C LEU A 120 -1.43 -5.38 -0.79
N PRO A 121 -1.12 -4.06 -0.78
CA PRO A 121 -2.13 -3.00 -0.77
C PRO A 121 -3.24 -3.20 -1.80
N LEU A 122 -2.88 -3.47 -3.07
CA LEU A 122 -3.86 -3.66 -4.14
C LEU A 122 -4.74 -4.88 -3.90
N SER A 123 -4.18 -5.98 -3.40
CA SER A 123 -4.95 -7.19 -3.07
C SER A 123 -5.96 -6.98 -1.92
N LEU A 124 -5.71 -5.99 -1.06
CA LEU A 124 -6.59 -5.61 0.05
C LEU A 124 -7.62 -4.56 -0.37
N VAL A 125 -7.21 -3.54 -1.12
CA VAL A 125 -8.06 -2.42 -1.53
C VAL A 125 -9.08 -2.84 -2.56
N GLN A 126 -8.70 -3.64 -3.56
CA GLN A 126 -9.58 -4.05 -4.67
C GLN A 126 -10.37 -2.85 -5.23
N PRO A 127 -9.67 -1.86 -5.81
CA PRO A 127 -10.29 -0.61 -6.25
C PRO A 127 -11.24 -0.85 -7.44
N THR A 128 -12.27 -0.01 -7.54
CA THR A 128 -13.15 0.07 -8.70
C THR A 128 -12.81 1.26 -9.59
N VAL A 129 -12.09 2.25 -9.05
CA VAL A 129 -11.51 3.37 -9.79
C VAL A 129 -10.02 3.45 -9.49
N GLY A 130 -9.19 3.58 -10.52
CA GLY A 130 -7.74 3.67 -10.39
C GLY A 130 -7.21 4.93 -11.06
N VAL A 131 -6.49 5.77 -10.32
CA VAL A 131 -5.90 7.01 -10.80
C VAL A 131 -4.38 6.90 -10.81
N VAL A 132 -3.76 7.17 -11.96
CA VAL A 132 -2.30 7.29 -12.08
C VAL A 132 -1.96 8.73 -12.43
N THR A 133 -1.41 9.48 -11.47
CA THR A 133 -1.16 10.92 -11.65
C THR A 133 0.00 11.20 -12.60
N ASN A 134 1.14 10.52 -12.43
CA ASN A 134 2.32 10.64 -13.29
C ASN A 134 3.33 9.49 -13.06
N ILE A 135 4.29 9.37 -14.00
CA ILE A 135 5.47 8.49 -13.93
C ILE A 135 6.75 9.31 -14.10
N GLY A 136 7.40 9.58 -12.98
CA GLY A 136 8.71 10.23 -12.85
C GLY A 136 9.81 9.24 -12.43
N PHE A 137 10.73 9.71 -11.59
CA PHE A 137 11.94 8.97 -11.16
C PHE A 137 11.99 8.72 -9.65
N ASP A 138 10.83 8.70 -8.98
CA ASP A 138 10.77 8.40 -7.55
C ASP A 138 11.33 7.00 -7.27
N HIS A 139 12.21 6.91 -6.28
CA HIS A 139 12.86 5.65 -5.88
C HIS A 139 13.57 4.91 -7.04
N ILE A 140 14.06 5.63 -8.04
CA ILE A 140 14.73 5.05 -9.22
C ILE A 140 15.92 4.15 -8.84
N SER A 141 16.62 4.43 -7.74
CA SER A 141 17.72 3.59 -7.24
C SER A 141 17.26 2.16 -6.90
N ALA A 142 16.01 2.00 -6.44
CA ALA A 142 15.40 0.71 -6.17
C ALA A 142 14.79 0.08 -7.43
N PHE A 143 14.07 0.86 -8.23
CA PHE A 143 13.39 0.37 -9.45
C PHE A 143 14.30 0.14 -10.65
N LYS A 144 15.49 0.73 -10.65
CA LYS A 144 16.51 0.70 -11.72
C LYS A 144 16.14 1.47 -12.98
N THR A 145 14.90 1.37 -13.46
CA THR A 145 14.44 2.04 -14.68
C THR A 145 13.10 2.73 -14.49
N ARG A 146 12.80 3.73 -15.33
CA ARG A 146 11.50 4.42 -15.30
C ARG A 146 10.39 3.50 -15.79
N GLU A 147 10.70 2.57 -16.67
CA GLU A 147 9.82 1.50 -17.15
C GLU A 147 9.42 0.58 -16.00
N ALA A 148 10.34 0.26 -15.09
CA ALA A 148 10.02 -0.52 -13.89
C ALA A 148 9.11 0.23 -12.93
N ILE A 149 9.27 1.56 -12.81
CA ILE A 149 8.34 2.42 -12.06
C ILE A 149 6.95 2.39 -12.73
N ALA A 150 6.89 2.55 -14.06
CA ALA A 150 5.65 2.45 -14.83
C ALA A 150 4.96 1.10 -14.61
N LEU A 151 5.73 0.00 -14.69
CA LEU A 151 5.24 -1.35 -14.45
C LEU A 151 4.69 -1.53 -13.03
N GLU A 152 5.38 -1.04 -12.00
CA GLU A 152 4.88 -1.12 -10.62
C GLU A 152 3.57 -0.33 -10.47
N LYS A 153 3.52 0.91 -10.96
CA LYS A 153 2.33 1.77 -10.81
C LYS A 153 1.15 1.29 -11.67
N SER A 154 1.42 0.66 -12.82
CA SER A 154 0.39 0.04 -13.69
C SER A 154 -0.35 -1.11 -13.01
N LYS A 155 0.21 -1.70 -11.95
CA LYS A 155 -0.49 -2.73 -11.15
C LYS A 155 -1.80 -2.21 -10.57
N LEU A 156 -1.91 -0.91 -10.27
CA LEU A 156 -3.18 -0.33 -9.84
C LEU A 156 -4.27 -0.52 -10.89
N ILE A 157 -3.94 -0.29 -12.16
CA ILE A 157 -4.87 -0.45 -13.27
C ILE A 157 -5.19 -1.93 -13.51
N ARG A 158 -4.18 -2.81 -13.43
CA ARG A 158 -4.40 -4.27 -13.54
C ARG A 158 -5.21 -4.86 -12.39
N ALA A 159 -5.24 -4.19 -11.23
CA ALA A 159 -6.05 -4.60 -10.09
C ALA A 159 -7.53 -4.20 -10.23
N LEU A 160 -7.88 -3.38 -11.23
CA LEU A 160 -9.26 -3.05 -11.53
C LEU A 160 -9.99 -4.27 -12.10
N GLY A 161 -11.24 -4.44 -11.69
CA GLY A 161 -12.12 -5.43 -12.31
C GLY A 161 -12.53 -5.05 -13.74
N PRO A 162 -13.26 -5.92 -14.45
CA PRO A 162 -13.69 -5.68 -15.84
C PRO A 162 -14.54 -4.41 -16.05
N GLN A 163 -15.21 -3.95 -14.99
CA GLN A 163 -16.04 -2.74 -14.98
C GLN A 163 -15.34 -1.56 -14.29
N GLY A 164 -14.04 -1.70 -14.01
CA GLY A 164 -13.27 -0.67 -13.33
C GLY A 164 -12.94 0.50 -14.25
N ILE A 165 -12.79 1.68 -13.63
CA ILE A 165 -12.48 2.93 -14.35
C ILE A 165 -11.02 3.29 -14.13
N ALA A 166 -10.27 3.41 -15.22
CA ALA A 166 -8.90 3.91 -15.20
C ALA A 166 -8.87 5.40 -15.56
N VAL A 167 -8.27 6.22 -14.70
CA VAL A 167 -8.01 7.64 -14.94
C VAL A 167 -6.51 7.82 -15.08
N LEU A 168 -6.08 8.11 -16.30
CA LEU A 168 -4.67 8.20 -16.67
C LEU A 168 -4.36 9.61 -17.18
N ASN A 169 -3.18 10.12 -16.85
CA ASN A 169 -2.68 11.34 -17.45
C ASN A 169 -2.32 11.10 -18.92
N ALA A 170 -3.03 11.75 -19.84
CA ALA A 170 -2.89 11.60 -21.30
C ALA A 170 -1.52 12.06 -21.85
N ASP A 171 -0.78 12.85 -21.09
CA ASP A 171 0.57 13.33 -21.44
C ASP A 171 1.65 12.27 -21.16
N LEU A 172 1.29 11.18 -20.47
CA LEU A 172 2.22 10.08 -20.21
C LEU A 172 2.46 9.28 -21.49
N SER A 173 3.71 9.29 -21.96
CA SER A 173 4.16 8.48 -23.10
C SER A 173 3.80 6.99 -22.95
N PHE A 174 3.83 6.47 -21.73
CA PHE A 174 3.50 5.08 -21.44
C PHE A 174 2.01 4.75 -21.70
N VAL A 175 1.08 5.69 -21.55
CA VAL A 175 -0.37 5.44 -21.75
C VAL A 175 -0.68 5.13 -23.22
N ARG A 176 0.06 5.74 -24.14
CA ARG A 176 -0.11 5.53 -25.59
C ARG A 176 0.41 4.17 -26.07
N GLY A 177 1.23 3.49 -25.27
CA GLY A 177 1.85 2.20 -25.59
C GLY A 177 1.08 0.96 -25.08
N GLY A 178 -0.04 1.15 -24.37
CA GLY A 178 -0.82 0.07 -23.75
C GLY A 178 -0.30 -0.33 -22.37
N TRP A 179 -1.15 -0.24 -21.34
CA TRP A 179 -0.87 -0.61 -19.94
C TRP A 179 -1.58 -1.90 -19.54
#